data_AF-A0A9L0RUF8-F1
#
_entry.id   AF-A0A9L0RUF8-F1
#
_cell.length_a   1.000
_cell.length_b   1.000
_cell.length_c   1.000
_cell.angle_alpha   90.00
_cell.angle_beta   90.00
_cell.angle_gamma   90.00
#
_symmetry.space_group_name_H-M   'P 1'
#
loop_
_entity.id
_entity.type
_entity.pdbx_description
1 polymer ?
#
loop_
_entity_poly.entity_id
_entity_poly.type
_entity_poly.pdbx_seq_one_letter_code
_entity_poly.pdbx_strand_id
1 'polypeptide(L)'
;MESGCWWPGGEFEDSVFEERRERRPGPPAPYRAKCCEPQKALQEYSSISEKLPSTNFAVKRDVQEGRARCLVHLGRHVEALEIAADLENKATNTDHLTTVLYLQFAICSSLQNLEKTIFCLQKLISLHPFNPWNWGKLAEAYLNLGPALSASCASSQKQNNFTSSDKTIKSSFPHWGKHHLLCFPDTLPENSLFPMEASSSDNQKKEKALKNVQICTAEKREAVLLENQMKACASFIRTRLLLQLAQAQQASFALERNLRTQQEIEDKVKGFSFKEDALLLIAEVMGEDIIPEKLKDEVCTEVKCVGPAALSALVIASSEEFEDKWFRKIRDHLHAFENQFHTEIQILA
;
A
#
# COMPACT_ATOMS: atom_id res chain seq x y z
N MET A 1 -29.83 13.75 -47.69
CA MET A 1 -30.54 14.53 -46.65
C MET A 1 -29.69 14.44 -45.39
N GLU A 2 -28.86 15.45 -45.18
CA GLU A 2 -28.12 15.66 -43.95
C GLU A 2 -29.04 16.31 -42.90
N SER A 3 -28.85 15.91 -41.64
CA SER A 3 -29.07 16.65 -40.38
C SER A 3 -28.92 15.62 -39.26
N GLY A 4 -28.00 15.69 -38.30
CA GLY A 4 -27.18 16.78 -37.78
C GLY A 4 -27.25 16.65 -36.26
N CYS A 5 -26.12 16.45 -35.57
CA CYS A 5 -26.01 16.70 -34.13
C CYS A 5 -24.54 16.85 -33.68
N TRP A 6 -24.12 18.11 -33.65
CA TRP A 6 -23.20 18.79 -32.71
C TRP A 6 -21.84 18.14 -32.37
N TRP A 7 -20.82 18.60 -33.07
CA TRP A 7 -19.44 18.68 -32.60
C TRP A 7 -19.19 20.06 -31.96
N PRO A 8 -18.60 20.19 -30.77
CA PRO A 8 -17.88 21.41 -30.42
C PRO A 8 -16.46 21.28 -30.98
N GLY A 9 -16.34 21.52 -32.29
CA GLY A 9 -15.06 21.91 -32.88
C GLY A 9 -14.81 23.37 -32.53
N GLY A 10 -14.10 23.61 -31.43
CA GLY A 10 -13.43 24.89 -31.23
C GLY A 10 -12.19 24.89 -32.09
N GLU A 11 -12.21 25.63 -33.19
CA GLU A 11 -10.97 26.02 -33.86
C GLU A 11 -10.12 26.76 -32.83
N PHE A 12 -8.96 26.18 -32.51
CA PHE A 12 -8.02 26.76 -31.57
C PHE A 12 -7.41 28.00 -32.24
N GLU A 13 -7.78 29.18 -31.80
CA GLU A 13 -7.17 30.43 -32.26
C GLU A 13 -5.71 30.50 -31.78
N ASP A 14 -4.76 30.10 -32.64
CA ASP A 14 -3.31 30.23 -32.41
C ASP A 14 -2.85 31.69 -32.21
N SER A 15 -3.71 32.66 -32.54
CA SER A 15 -3.45 34.10 -32.37
C SER A 15 -3.24 34.53 -30.92
N VAL A 16 -3.72 33.75 -29.93
CA VAL A 16 -3.48 34.00 -28.49
C VAL A 16 -2.01 33.77 -28.09
N PHE A 17 -1.27 32.96 -28.85
CA PHE A 17 0.13 32.63 -28.57
C PHE A 17 1.15 33.38 -29.45
N GLU A 18 0.70 34.06 -30.51
CA GLU A 18 1.56 34.87 -31.39
C GLU A 18 2.03 36.18 -30.72
N GLU A 19 1.27 36.72 -29.76
CA GLU A 19 1.73 37.89 -29.01
C GLU A 19 2.72 37.46 -27.91
N ARG A 20 3.94 37.14 -28.35
CA ARG A 20 5.10 36.97 -27.47
C ARG A 20 5.35 38.31 -26.77
N ARG A 21 4.75 38.52 -25.60
CA ARG A 21 5.15 39.61 -24.69
C ARG A 21 6.66 39.54 -24.55
N GLU A 22 7.32 40.60 -24.99
CA GLU A 22 8.76 40.72 -24.97
C GLU A 22 9.23 40.54 -23.52
N ARG A 23 9.73 39.35 -23.21
CA ARG A 23 10.18 39.01 -21.86
C ARG A 23 11.37 39.92 -21.59
N ARG A 24 11.27 40.75 -20.55
CA ARG A 24 12.39 41.59 -20.10
C ARG A 24 13.67 40.75 -20.07
N PRO A 25 14.78 41.21 -20.68
CA PRO A 25 16.05 40.51 -20.63
C PRO A 25 16.66 40.67 -19.24
N GLY A 26 16.10 39.96 -18.28
CA GLY A 26 16.63 39.82 -16.93
C GLY A 26 16.71 38.32 -16.62
N PRO A 27 17.78 37.86 -15.97
CA PRO A 27 17.80 36.50 -15.45
C PRO A 27 16.57 36.31 -14.55
N PRO A 28 15.82 35.20 -14.67
CA PRO A 28 14.70 34.93 -13.77
C PRO A 28 15.25 34.98 -12.34
N ALA A 29 14.57 35.74 -11.47
CA ALA A 29 14.90 35.73 -10.06
C ALA A 29 14.96 34.27 -9.60
N PRO A 30 16.00 33.84 -8.87
CA PRO A 30 16.12 32.46 -8.46
C PRO A 30 14.86 32.10 -7.67
N TYR A 31 14.06 31.19 -8.25
CA TYR A 31 12.87 30.66 -7.59
C TYR A 31 13.34 29.88 -6.37
N ARG A 32 13.34 30.53 -5.22
CA ARG A 32 13.56 29.86 -3.94
C ARG A 32 12.21 29.26 -3.56
N ALA A 33 12.02 27.99 -3.87
CA ALA A 33 10.91 27.23 -3.31
C ALA A 33 10.90 27.48 -1.80
N LYS A 34 9.76 27.96 -1.26
CA LYS A 34 9.64 28.16 0.19
C LYS A 34 9.93 26.82 0.86
N CYS A 35 10.95 26.76 1.72
CA CYS A 35 11.18 25.59 2.55
C CYS A 35 9.91 25.32 3.35
N CYS A 36 9.43 24.08 3.35
CA CYS A 36 8.27 23.69 4.13
C CYS A 36 8.58 23.89 5.62
N GLU A 37 7.77 24.69 6.33
CA GLU A 37 7.84 24.87 7.78
C GLU A 37 6.63 24.15 8.42
N PRO A 38 6.67 22.80 8.51
CA PRO A 38 5.49 22.01 8.86
C PRO A 38 4.95 22.32 10.26
N GLN A 39 5.81 22.74 11.19
CA GLN A 39 5.41 23.16 12.53
C GLN A 39 4.55 24.44 12.51
N LYS A 40 4.93 25.45 11.70
CA LYS A 40 4.17 26.70 11.61
C LYS A 40 2.84 26.46 10.90
N ALA A 41 2.85 25.71 9.80
CA ALA A 41 1.63 25.31 9.11
C ALA A 41 0.66 24.56 10.02
N LEU A 42 1.16 23.63 10.85
CA LEU A 42 0.33 22.92 11.83
C LEU A 42 -0.31 23.86 12.86
N GLN A 43 0.42 24.87 13.33
CA GLN A 43 -0.11 25.89 14.25
C GLN A 43 -1.21 26.72 13.58
N GLU A 44 -1.00 27.15 12.34
CA GLU A 44 -2.00 27.90 11.57
C GLU A 44 -3.28 27.08 11.36
N TYR A 45 -3.15 25.83 10.89
CA TYR A 45 -4.29 24.94 10.73
C TYR A 45 -5.03 24.69 12.04
N SER A 46 -4.31 24.59 13.17
CA SER A 46 -4.93 24.41 14.49
C SER A 46 -5.72 25.66 14.91
N SER A 47 -5.15 26.86 14.74
CA SER A 47 -5.84 28.14 14.96
C SER A 47 -7.09 28.28 14.07
N ILE A 48 -7.00 27.86 12.80
CA ILE A 48 -8.16 27.88 11.89
C ILE A 48 -9.23 26.90 12.39
N SER A 49 -8.83 25.68 12.79
CA SER A 49 -9.75 24.66 13.28
C SER A 49 -10.54 25.10 14.51
N GLU A 50 -9.94 25.87 15.41
CA GLU A 50 -10.60 26.43 16.60
C GLU A 50 -11.62 27.51 16.26
N LYS A 51 -11.34 28.31 15.22
CA LYS A 51 -12.20 29.43 14.79
C LYS A 51 -13.31 29.02 13.81
N LEU A 52 -13.19 27.85 13.18
CA LEU A 52 -14.12 27.40 12.16
C LEU A 52 -15.49 27.00 12.76
N PRO A 53 -16.61 27.58 12.27
CA PRO A 53 -17.95 27.18 12.65
C PRO A 53 -18.20 25.69 12.40
N SER A 54 -19.01 25.04 13.24
CA SER A 54 -19.33 23.62 13.13
C SER A 54 -19.97 23.20 11.81
N THR A 55 -20.62 24.14 11.12
CA THR A 55 -21.35 23.93 9.87
C THR A 55 -20.48 23.90 8.62
N ASN A 56 -19.22 24.36 8.68
CA ASN A 56 -18.36 24.46 7.50
C ASN A 56 -17.55 23.16 7.27
N PHE A 57 -18.24 22.10 6.85
CA PHE A 57 -17.65 20.76 6.71
C PHE A 57 -16.52 20.68 5.68
N ALA A 58 -16.65 21.36 4.54
CA ALA A 58 -15.65 21.33 3.47
C ALA A 58 -14.31 21.92 3.93
N VAL A 59 -14.33 23.14 4.50
CA VAL A 59 -13.10 23.78 4.98
C VAL A 59 -12.52 23.01 6.17
N LYS A 60 -13.36 22.45 7.05
CA LYS A 60 -12.89 21.60 8.14
C LYS A 60 -12.12 20.39 7.65
N ARG A 61 -12.65 19.67 6.65
CA ARG A 61 -11.96 18.54 6.03
C ARG A 61 -10.60 18.97 5.51
N ASP A 62 -10.54 20.02 4.69
CA ASP A 62 -9.30 20.44 4.04
C ASP A 62 -8.25 20.89 5.08
N VAL A 63 -8.69 21.54 6.18
CA VAL A 63 -7.84 21.90 7.32
C VAL A 63 -7.33 20.64 8.03
N GLN A 64 -8.18 19.66 8.32
CA GLN A 64 -7.76 18.42 8.96
C GLN A 64 -6.79 17.61 8.08
N GLU A 65 -7.04 17.53 6.78
CA GLU A 65 -6.14 16.92 5.81
C GLU A 65 -4.77 17.62 5.80
N GLY A 66 -4.75 18.96 5.82
CA GLY A 66 -3.55 19.78 5.99
C GLY A 66 -2.79 19.47 7.28
N ARG A 67 -3.51 19.40 8.43
CA ARG A 67 -2.93 19.01 9.73
C ARG A 67 -2.28 17.64 9.66
N ALA A 68 -2.96 16.65 9.11
CA ALA A 68 -2.44 15.28 8.99
C ALA A 68 -1.15 15.25 8.17
N ARG A 69 -1.09 15.95 7.03
CA ARG A 69 0.15 16.06 6.23
C ARG A 69 1.30 16.73 7.00
N CYS A 70 1.03 17.81 7.73
CA CYS A 70 2.05 18.44 8.58
C CYS A 70 2.55 17.50 9.67
N LEU A 71 1.65 16.74 10.32
CA LEU A 71 1.99 15.77 11.35
C LEU A 71 2.90 14.65 10.81
N VAL A 72 2.65 14.15 9.59
CA VAL A 72 3.55 13.19 8.91
C VAL A 72 4.95 13.75 8.77
N HIS A 73 5.09 14.99 8.29
CA HIS A 73 6.39 15.64 8.13
C HIS A 73 7.13 15.89 9.46
N LEU A 74 6.40 15.92 10.58
CA LEU A 74 6.94 16.06 11.93
C LEU A 74 7.19 14.71 12.62
N GLY A 75 6.96 13.58 11.95
CA GLY A 75 7.08 12.24 12.51
C GLY A 75 5.94 11.83 13.47
N ARG A 76 4.89 12.64 13.57
CA ARG A 76 3.73 12.41 14.46
C ARG A 76 2.67 11.56 13.75
N HIS A 77 3.06 10.37 13.31
CA HIS A 77 2.24 9.54 12.42
C HIS A 77 0.97 8.98 13.07
N VAL A 78 0.98 8.72 14.38
CA VAL A 78 -0.20 8.21 15.11
C VAL A 78 -1.34 9.23 15.03
N GLU A 79 -1.06 10.50 15.34
CA GLU A 79 -2.05 11.57 15.26
C GLU A 79 -2.52 11.82 13.82
N ALA A 80 -1.62 11.71 12.84
CA ALA A 80 -1.99 11.80 11.43
C ALA A 80 -2.97 10.69 11.02
N LEU A 81 -2.76 9.46 11.50
CA LEU A 81 -3.66 8.33 11.26
C LEU A 81 -5.01 8.50 11.95
N GLU A 82 -5.05 9.03 13.17
CA GLU A 82 -6.31 9.33 13.87
C GLU A 82 -7.15 10.34 13.09
N ILE A 83 -6.53 11.41 12.59
CA ILE A 83 -7.22 12.39 11.74
C ILE A 83 -7.72 11.74 10.45
N ALA A 84 -6.89 10.92 9.79
CA ALA A 84 -7.28 10.28 8.54
C ALA A 84 -8.42 9.25 8.72
N ALA A 85 -8.47 8.55 9.86
CA ALA A 85 -9.56 7.63 10.19
C ALA A 85 -10.87 8.39 10.51
N ASP A 86 -10.79 9.51 11.24
CA ASP A 86 -11.94 10.38 11.49
C ASP A 86 -12.52 10.96 10.19
N LEU A 87 -11.66 11.36 9.25
CA LEU A 87 -12.06 11.84 7.93
C LEU A 87 -12.72 10.73 7.09
N GLU A 88 -12.21 9.50 7.15
CA GLU A 88 -12.79 8.35 6.43
C GLU A 88 -14.22 8.09 6.91
N ASN A 89 -14.43 8.03 8.23
CA ASN A 89 -15.74 7.81 8.84
C ASN A 89 -16.76 8.93 8.54
N LYS A 90 -16.28 10.13 8.21
CA LYS A 90 -17.09 11.31 7.88
C LYS A 90 -17.24 11.54 6.38
N ALA A 91 -16.69 10.67 5.52
CA ALA A 91 -16.84 10.82 4.09
C ALA A 91 -18.31 10.67 3.67
N THR A 92 -18.75 11.54 2.74
CA THR A 92 -20.14 11.60 2.24
C THR A 92 -20.22 11.48 0.72
N ASN A 93 -19.08 11.35 0.04
CA ASN A 93 -18.99 11.00 -1.36
C ASN A 93 -17.69 10.25 -1.63
N THR A 94 -17.62 9.62 -2.80
CA THR A 94 -16.49 8.83 -3.28
C THR A 94 -15.23 9.66 -3.47
N ASP A 95 -15.33 10.90 -3.94
CA ASP A 95 -14.17 11.79 -4.17
C ASP A 95 -13.44 12.15 -2.87
N HIS A 96 -14.19 12.48 -1.83
CA HIS A 96 -13.65 12.74 -0.51
C HIS A 96 -13.01 11.47 0.05
N LEU A 97 -13.72 10.35 0.01
CA LEU A 97 -13.17 9.07 0.49
C LEU A 97 -11.88 8.70 -0.24
N THR A 98 -11.81 8.95 -1.55
CA THR A 98 -10.61 8.73 -2.37
C THR A 98 -9.44 9.58 -1.89
N THR A 99 -9.67 10.87 -1.65
CA THR A 99 -8.65 11.78 -1.12
C THR A 99 -8.14 11.33 0.25
N VAL A 100 -9.04 10.89 1.13
CA VAL A 100 -8.68 10.36 2.46
C VAL A 100 -7.89 9.07 2.37
N LEU A 101 -8.28 8.14 1.50
CA LEU A 101 -7.53 6.89 1.29
C LEU A 101 -6.14 7.16 0.71
N TYR A 102 -5.97 8.15 -0.16
CA TYR A 102 -4.64 8.59 -0.60
C TYR A 102 -3.81 9.20 0.53
N LEU A 103 -4.44 9.96 1.44
CA LEU A 103 -3.77 10.46 2.64
C LEU A 103 -3.31 9.30 3.52
N GLN A 104 -4.17 8.33 3.82
CA GLN A 104 -3.82 7.13 4.60
C GLN A 104 -2.71 6.33 3.93
N PHE A 105 -2.79 6.11 2.61
CA PHE A 105 -1.73 5.47 1.83
C PHE A 105 -0.39 6.19 2.00
N ALA A 106 -0.36 7.52 1.91
CA ALA A 106 0.87 8.30 2.09
C ALA A 106 1.43 8.19 3.52
N ILE A 107 0.56 8.24 4.54
CA ILE A 107 0.96 8.07 5.95
C ILE A 107 1.55 6.67 6.17
N CYS A 108 0.84 5.62 5.76
CA CYS A 108 1.27 4.23 5.93
C CYS A 108 2.56 3.91 5.16
N SER A 109 2.70 4.45 3.94
CA SER A 109 3.93 4.32 3.14
C SER A 109 5.12 4.97 3.84
N SER A 110 4.93 6.15 4.47
CA SER A 110 6.00 6.82 5.23
C SER A 110 6.46 6.03 6.45
N LEU A 111 5.57 5.22 7.03
CA LEU A 111 5.85 4.33 8.16
C LEU A 111 6.42 2.96 7.72
N GLN A 112 6.56 2.71 6.42
CA GLN A 112 6.87 1.38 5.85
C GLN A 112 5.91 0.26 6.34
N ASN A 113 4.68 0.63 6.71
CA ASN A 113 3.66 -0.34 7.09
C ASN A 113 3.03 -0.91 5.81
N LEU A 114 3.64 -1.97 5.28
CA LEU A 114 3.24 -2.58 4.01
C LEU A 114 1.82 -3.14 4.04
N GLU A 115 1.41 -3.79 5.14
CA GLU A 115 0.05 -4.35 5.27
C GLU A 115 -1.03 -3.27 5.15
N LYS A 116 -0.91 -2.18 5.92
CA LYS A 116 -1.86 -1.06 5.83
C LYS A 116 -1.77 -0.35 4.48
N THR A 117 -0.58 -0.28 3.88
CA THR A 117 -0.38 0.31 2.55
C THR A 117 -1.11 -0.49 1.47
N ILE A 118 -0.97 -1.82 1.48
CA ILE A 118 -1.70 -2.75 0.60
C ILE A 118 -3.19 -2.58 0.80
N PHE A 119 -3.67 -2.59 2.05
CA PHE A 119 -5.10 -2.45 2.33
C PHE A 119 -5.68 -1.11 1.84
N CYS A 120 -4.95 0.00 2.02
CA CYS A 120 -5.37 1.30 1.46
C CYS A 120 -5.49 1.26 -0.06
N LEU A 121 -4.55 0.60 -0.75
CA LEU A 121 -4.57 0.45 -2.21
C LEU A 121 -5.73 -0.44 -2.67
N GLN A 122 -6.00 -1.55 -1.96
CA GLN A 122 -7.15 -2.42 -2.23
C GLN A 122 -8.47 -1.64 -2.13
N LYS A 123 -8.65 -0.84 -1.06
CA LYS A 123 -9.80 0.06 -0.91
C LYS A 123 -9.92 1.06 -2.06
N LEU A 124 -8.81 1.68 -2.47
CA LEU A 124 -8.77 2.61 -3.61
C LEU A 124 -9.17 1.93 -4.93
N ILE A 125 -8.77 0.69 -5.13
CA ILE A 125 -9.12 -0.11 -6.32
C ILE A 125 -10.59 -0.54 -6.28
N SER A 126 -11.15 -0.81 -5.11
CA SER A 126 -12.59 -1.07 -4.98
C SER A 126 -13.44 0.11 -5.45
N LEU A 127 -12.99 1.34 -5.16
CA LEU A 127 -13.65 2.57 -5.62
C LEU A 127 -13.38 2.88 -7.09
N HIS A 128 -12.15 2.61 -7.55
CA HIS A 128 -11.67 2.99 -8.88
C HIS A 128 -10.99 1.82 -9.60
N PRO A 129 -11.74 0.77 -9.99
CA PRO A 129 -11.18 -0.48 -10.50
C PRO A 129 -10.43 -0.32 -11.85
N PHE A 130 -10.70 0.76 -12.58
CA PHE A 130 -10.06 1.07 -13.86
C PHE A 130 -8.93 2.12 -13.75
N ASN A 131 -8.52 2.51 -12.55
CA ASN A 131 -7.36 3.38 -12.37
C ASN A 131 -6.05 2.56 -12.44
N PRO A 132 -5.27 2.63 -13.54
CA PRO A 132 -4.06 1.81 -13.70
C PRO A 132 -3.00 2.08 -12.62
N TRP A 133 -2.90 3.32 -12.14
CA TRP A 133 -1.82 3.72 -11.23
C TRP A 133 -1.97 3.10 -9.84
N ASN A 134 -3.21 2.83 -9.40
CA ASN A 134 -3.45 2.16 -8.12
C ASN A 134 -3.06 0.69 -8.18
N TRP A 135 -3.38 0.01 -9.29
CA TRP A 135 -2.93 -1.35 -9.55
C TRP A 135 -1.40 -1.46 -9.61
N GLY A 136 -0.73 -0.51 -10.27
CA GLY A 136 0.72 -0.49 -10.35
C GLY A 136 1.38 -0.34 -8.97
N LYS A 137 0.86 0.57 -8.13
CA LYS A 137 1.31 0.72 -6.74
C LYS A 137 1.03 -0.53 -5.90
N LEU A 138 -0.10 -1.19 -6.12
CA LEU A 138 -0.44 -2.44 -5.42
C LEU A 138 0.55 -3.56 -5.79
N ALA A 139 0.92 -3.66 -7.06
CA ALA A 139 1.92 -4.61 -7.52
C ALA A 139 3.27 -4.42 -6.82
N GLU A 140 3.75 -3.17 -6.76
CA GLU A 140 4.97 -2.82 -6.02
C GLU A 140 4.86 -3.16 -4.54
N ALA A 141 3.72 -2.88 -3.92
CA ALA A 141 3.51 -3.18 -2.50
C ALA A 141 3.57 -4.69 -2.21
N TYR A 142 2.99 -5.54 -3.07
CA TYR A 142 3.10 -6.99 -2.95
C TYR A 142 4.54 -7.51 -3.13
N LEU A 143 5.32 -6.93 -4.06
CA LEU A 143 6.73 -7.31 -4.22
C LEU A 143 7.57 -7.02 -2.99
N ASN A 144 7.32 -5.87 -2.36
CA ASN A 144 8.08 -5.44 -1.19
C ASN A 144 7.68 -6.21 0.09
N LEU A 145 6.54 -6.92 0.09
CA LEU A 145 6.07 -7.71 1.24
C LEU A 145 6.95 -8.93 1.53
N GLY A 146 7.52 -9.56 0.49
CA GLY A 146 8.36 -10.76 0.63
C GLY A 146 9.68 -10.52 1.41
N PRO A 147 10.51 -9.54 1.02
CA PRO A 147 11.77 -9.26 1.72
C PRO A 147 11.61 -8.70 3.15
N ALA A 148 10.56 -7.91 3.40
CA ALA A 148 10.36 -7.23 4.69
C ALA A 148 10.10 -8.20 5.86
N LEU A 149 9.36 -9.30 5.62
CA LEU A 149 9.11 -10.35 6.61
C LEU A 149 10.38 -11.16 6.92
N SER A 150 11.28 -11.30 5.94
CA SER A 150 12.56 -12.01 6.08
C SER A 150 13.55 -11.27 6.99
N ALA A 151 13.59 -9.93 6.92
CA ALA A 151 14.46 -9.12 7.78
C ALA A 151 13.94 -9.00 9.22
N SER A 152 12.62 -8.92 9.41
CA SER A 152 11.98 -8.82 10.73
C SER A 152 12.23 -10.06 11.60
N CYS A 153 12.20 -11.26 11.00
CA CYS A 153 12.43 -12.52 11.71
C CYS A 153 13.91 -12.76 12.09
N ALA A 154 14.86 -12.17 11.34
CA ALA A 154 16.30 -12.32 11.61
C ALA A 154 16.79 -11.42 12.77
N SER A 155 16.03 -10.38 13.11
CA SER A 155 16.40 -9.39 14.14
C SER A 155 16.21 -9.89 15.59
N SER A 156 15.36 -10.90 15.82
CA SER A 156 14.97 -11.30 17.19
C SER A 156 16.02 -12.13 17.95
N GLN A 157 17.19 -12.45 17.38
CA GLN A 157 18.09 -13.47 17.95
C GLN A 157 19.40 -12.94 18.53
N LYS A 158 19.58 -11.61 18.66
CA LYS A 158 20.82 -11.09 19.23
C LYS A 158 20.63 -9.78 19.99
N GLN A 159 20.26 -9.87 21.27
CA GLN A 159 20.79 -8.99 22.31
C GLN A 159 20.45 -9.53 23.70
N ASN A 160 21.41 -10.23 24.31
CA ASN A 160 21.57 -10.31 25.75
C ASN A 160 23.06 -10.12 26.07
N ASN A 161 23.33 -9.17 26.96
CA ASN A 161 24.48 -9.00 27.86
C ASN A 161 25.85 -8.61 27.25
N PHE A 162 26.32 -7.37 27.49
CA PHE A 162 27.24 -7.05 28.61
C PHE A 162 27.57 -5.54 28.67
N THR A 163 27.48 -5.01 29.91
CA THR A 163 28.22 -3.90 30.58
C THR A 163 28.43 -2.52 29.95
N SER A 164 27.64 -1.58 30.47
CA SER A 164 28.06 -0.44 31.32
C SER A 164 29.54 -0.03 31.32
N SER A 165 29.80 1.21 30.88
CA SER A 165 30.77 2.08 31.54
C SER A 165 30.27 3.52 31.59
N ASP A 166 30.41 4.07 32.78
CA ASP A 166 29.91 5.31 33.35
C ASP A 166 30.50 6.60 32.72
N LYS A 167 29.70 7.68 32.65
CA LYS A 167 30.12 9.10 32.78
C LYS A 167 28.91 10.05 32.67
N THR A 168 28.31 10.31 33.83
CA THR A 168 27.92 11.60 34.40
C THR A 168 27.65 12.79 33.45
N ILE A 169 26.39 13.19 33.27
CA ILE A 169 25.98 14.61 33.25
C ILE A 169 24.60 14.74 33.94
N LYS A 170 24.57 15.59 34.97
CA LYS A 170 23.40 15.96 35.78
C LYS A 170 22.37 16.73 34.95
N SER A 171 21.09 16.40 35.06
CA SER A 171 20.01 17.39 34.88
C SER A 171 18.92 17.17 35.92
N SER A 172 18.47 18.28 36.47
CA SER A 172 17.61 18.42 37.64
C SER A 172 16.15 18.59 37.25
N PHE A 173 15.25 17.82 37.84
CA PHE A 173 13.81 18.12 37.90
C PHE A 173 13.29 17.91 39.33
N PRO A 174 12.42 18.79 39.86
CA PRO A 174 11.94 18.69 41.23
C PRO A 174 10.70 17.80 41.38
N HIS A 175 10.79 16.89 42.36
CA HIS A 175 9.78 16.50 43.36
C HIS A 175 8.28 16.41 42.94
N TRP A 176 7.76 15.17 42.91
CA TRP A 176 6.52 14.80 43.60
C TRP A 176 6.68 13.43 44.29
N GLY A 177 6.58 13.42 45.62
CA GLY A 177 6.67 12.23 46.49
C GLY A 177 5.43 11.35 46.41
N LYS A 178 5.60 10.01 46.38
CA LYS A 178 5.57 9.06 47.54
C LYS A 178 4.13 8.81 48.03
N HIS A 179 3.58 7.61 48.22
CA HIS A 179 4.04 6.25 48.59
C HIS A 179 3.06 5.22 47.98
N HIS A 180 3.43 4.00 47.58
CA HIS A 180 3.51 2.84 48.47
C HIS A 180 4.35 1.72 47.84
N LEU A 181 5.39 1.31 48.57
CA LEU A 181 6.19 0.09 48.36
C LEU A 181 5.69 -0.99 49.33
N LEU A 182 5.66 -2.25 48.88
CA LEU A 182 5.93 -3.38 49.76
C LEU A 182 6.85 -4.39 49.05
N CYS A 183 7.90 -4.77 49.78
CA CYS A 183 9.00 -5.69 49.47
C CYS A 183 8.60 -7.17 49.62
N PHE A 184 9.17 -8.02 48.74
CA PHE A 184 9.89 -9.32 48.91
C PHE A 184 9.34 -10.44 49.83
N PRO A 185 9.72 -11.75 49.68
CA PRO A 185 11.00 -12.25 49.14
C PRO A 185 11.03 -13.54 48.29
N ASP A 186 12.22 -13.78 47.71
CA ASP A 186 12.75 -15.05 47.21
C ASP A 186 12.71 -16.18 48.23
N THR A 187 12.40 -17.40 47.78
CA THR A 187 13.03 -18.65 48.28
C THR A 187 12.94 -19.76 47.23
N LEU A 188 14.10 -20.36 46.93
CA LEU A 188 14.28 -21.67 46.28
C LEU A 188 13.59 -22.79 47.07
N PRO A 189 13.39 -23.96 46.45
CA PRO A 189 14.30 -25.05 46.81
C PRO A 189 14.84 -25.85 45.61
N GLU A 190 16.10 -26.20 45.77
CA GLU A 190 16.86 -27.22 45.05
C GLU A 190 16.36 -28.64 45.36
N ASN A 191 16.75 -29.55 44.45
CA ASN A 191 16.84 -31.01 44.53
C ASN A 191 15.60 -31.83 44.13
N SER A 192 15.75 -32.56 43.02
CA SER A 192 16.06 -33.99 43.13
C SER A 192 16.20 -34.70 41.76
N LEU A 193 17.42 -35.21 41.54
CA LEU A 193 17.78 -36.44 40.82
C LEU A 193 17.69 -36.49 39.28
N PHE A 194 18.88 -36.35 38.68
CA PHE A 194 19.25 -37.02 37.42
C PHE A 194 19.00 -38.54 37.51
N PRO A 195 18.66 -39.19 36.38
CA PRO A 195 19.19 -40.50 36.07
C PRO A 195 20.33 -40.35 35.07
N MET A 196 21.44 -40.96 35.46
CA MET A 196 22.64 -41.23 34.70
C MET A 196 22.31 -41.97 33.38
N GLU A 197 23.14 -41.66 32.38
CA GLU A 197 23.01 -42.04 30.98
C GLU A 197 22.72 -43.52 30.73
N ALA A 198 21.74 -43.77 29.85
CA ALA A 198 21.75 -44.94 28.99
C ALA A 198 21.18 -44.59 27.61
N SER A 199 22.02 -44.85 26.60
CA SER A 199 21.71 -45.02 25.18
C SER A 199 21.58 -43.78 24.29
N SER A 200 22.49 -43.74 23.33
CA SER A 200 22.62 -42.81 22.22
C SER A 200 21.52 -43.00 21.16
N SER A 201 20.33 -42.42 21.36
CA SER A 201 19.29 -42.42 20.31
C SER A 201 18.42 -41.15 20.20
N ASP A 202 18.31 -40.35 21.26
CA ASP A 202 17.33 -39.24 21.27
C ASP A 202 17.81 -37.90 20.69
N ASN A 203 19.11 -37.72 20.46
CA ASN A 203 19.62 -36.53 19.76
C ASN A 203 19.20 -36.52 18.28
N GLN A 204 19.08 -37.69 17.65
CA GLN A 204 18.66 -37.80 16.25
C GLN A 204 17.16 -37.48 16.06
N LYS A 205 16.30 -37.79 17.05
CA LYS A 205 14.86 -37.48 17.02
C LYS A 205 14.60 -35.99 17.25
N LYS A 206 15.28 -35.34 18.20
CA LYS A 206 15.18 -33.89 18.43
C LYS A 206 15.76 -33.08 17.26
N GLU A 207 16.88 -33.53 16.69
CA GLU A 207 17.49 -32.88 15.53
C GLU A 207 16.66 -33.07 14.25
N LYS A 208 16.06 -34.26 14.02
CA LYS A 208 15.09 -34.47 12.94
C LYS A 208 13.80 -33.67 13.14
N ALA A 209 13.30 -33.54 14.38
CA ALA A 209 12.12 -32.72 14.66
C ALA A 209 12.39 -31.23 14.42
N LEU A 210 13.55 -30.71 14.85
CA LEU A 210 13.96 -29.33 14.53
C LEU A 210 14.17 -29.12 13.03
N LYS A 211 14.80 -30.06 12.33
CA LYS A 211 14.98 -30.01 10.86
C LYS A 211 13.65 -30.06 10.14
N ASN A 212 12.71 -30.92 10.54
CA ASN A 212 11.38 -31.02 9.94
C ASN A 212 10.54 -29.76 10.19
N VAL A 213 10.63 -29.16 11.39
CA VAL A 213 10.00 -27.87 11.69
C VAL A 213 10.62 -26.76 10.85
N GLN A 214 11.95 -26.73 10.72
CA GLN A 214 12.65 -25.72 9.91
C GLN A 214 12.34 -25.85 8.41
N ILE A 215 12.28 -27.08 7.87
CA ILE A 215 11.87 -27.38 6.50
C ILE A 215 10.42 -26.95 6.26
N CYS A 216 9.48 -27.33 7.14
CA CYS A 216 8.09 -26.92 7.04
C CYS A 216 7.91 -25.39 7.10
N THR A 217 8.70 -24.69 7.92
CA THR A 217 8.69 -23.23 7.95
C THR A 217 9.31 -22.59 6.71
N ALA A 218 10.26 -23.25 6.04
CA ALA A 218 10.87 -22.77 4.81
C ALA A 218 9.91 -22.94 3.63
N GLU A 219 9.30 -24.12 3.48
CA GLU A 219 8.27 -24.41 2.46
C GLU A 219 7.08 -23.46 2.57
N LYS A 220 6.60 -23.20 3.79
CA LYS A 220 5.51 -22.23 4.02
C LYS A 220 5.89 -20.80 3.64
N ARG A 221 7.16 -20.41 3.83
CA ARG A 221 7.65 -19.07 3.45
C ARG A 221 7.81 -18.92 1.94
N GLU A 222 8.28 -19.97 1.28
CA GLU A 222 8.41 -20.02 -0.17
C GLU A 222 7.05 -19.94 -0.86
N ALA A 223 6.05 -20.65 -0.33
CA ALA A 223 4.66 -20.57 -0.80
C ALA A 223 4.08 -19.15 -0.68
N VAL A 224 4.29 -18.47 0.46
CA VAL A 224 3.84 -17.07 0.66
C VAL A 224 4.56 -16.11 -0.28
N LEU A 225 5.85 -16.32 -0.55
CA LEU A 225 6.61 -15.50 -1.50
C LEU A 225 6.07 -15.68 -2.93
N LEU A 226 5.84 -16.92 -3.35
CA LEU A 226 5.28 -17.24 -4.66
C LEU A 226 3.87 -16.65 -4.83
N GLU A 227 3.05 -16.72 -3.78
CA GLU A 227 1.72 -16.10 -3.77
C GLU A 227 1.81 -14.57 -3.93
N ASN A 228 2.73 -13.92 -3.22
CA ASN A 228 2.95 -12.47 -3.36
C ASN A 228 3.47 -12.09 -4.76
N GLN A 229 4.34 -12.92 -5.35
CA GLN A 229 4.80 -12.74 -6.74
C GLN A 229 3.65 -12.88 -7.73
N MET A 230 2.77 -13.86 -7.54
CA MET A 230 1.56 -14.02 -8.35
C MET A 230 0.65 -12.79 -8.25
N LYS A 231 0.35 -12.33 -7.03
CA LYS A 231 -0.48 -11.12 -6.79
C LYS A 231 0.14 -9.88 -7.44
N ALA A 232 1.46 -9.72 -7.33
CA ALA A 232 2.18 -8.62 -7.97
C ALA A 232 2.13 -8.71 -9.50
N CYS A 233 2.39 -9.89 -10.08
CA CYS A 233 2.32 -10.13 -11.52
C CYS A 233 0.93 -9.84 -12.08
N ALA A 234 -0.13 -10.35 -11.44
CA ALA A 234 -1.51 -10.08 -11.81
C ALA A 234 -1.84 -8.58 -11.77
N SER A 235 -1.41 -7.89 -10.70
CA SER A 235 -1.62 -6.44 -10.56
C SER A 235 -0.87 -5.63 -11.62
N PHE A 236 0.34 -6.04 -12.01
CA PHE A 236 1.10 -5.44 -13.10
C PHE A 236 0.45 -5.66 -14.47
N ILE A 237 0.02 -6.89 -14.76
CA ILE A 237 -0.69 -7.21 -16.00
C ILE A 237 -1.97 -6.39 -16.10
N ARG A 238 -2.76 -6.30 -15.03
CA ARG A 238 -3.94 -5.42 -14.95
C ARG A 238 -3.60 -3.96 -15.25
N THR A 239 -2.51 -3.46 -14.66
CA THR A 239 -2.02 -2.10 -14.92
C THR A 239 -1.74 -1.89 -16.40
N ARG A 240 -1.02 -2.83 -17.05
CA ARG A 240 -0.70 -2.76 -18.48
C ARG A 240 -1.97 -2.77 -19.35
N LEU A 241 -2.92 -3.66 -19.06
CA LEU A 241 -4.19 -3.74 -19.82
C LEU A 241 -4.99 -2.44 -19.74
N LEU A 242 -5.09 -1.84 -18.53
CA LEU A 242 -5.77 -0.55 -18.34
C LEU A 242 -5.05 0.62 -19.04
N LEU A 243 -3.71 0.61 -19.04
CA LEU A 243 -2.91 1.60 -19.76
C LEU A 243 -3.10 1.48 -21.28
N GLN A 244 -3.16 0.26 -21.82
CA GLN A 244 -3.45 0.01 -23.23
C GLN A 244 -4.84 0.50 -23.62
N LEU A 245 -5.84 0.27 -22.76
CA LEU A 245 -7.20 0.76 -22.97
C LEU A 245 -7.27 2.29 -23.05
N ALA A 246 -6.56 2.99 -22.14
CA ALA A 246 -6.56 4.45 -22.10
C ALA A 246 -5.69 5.11 -23.19
N GLN A 247 -4.89 4.33 -23.93
CA GLN A 247 -3.86 4.84 -24.84
C GLN A 247 -4.43 5.74 -25.94
N ALA A 248 -5.56 5.35 -26.55
CA ALA A 248 -6.18 6.10 -27.64
C ALA A 248 -6.72 7.48 -27.21
N GLN A 249 -6.94 7.69 -25.91
CA GLN A 249 -7.46 8.95 -25.36
C GLN A 249 -6.34 9.89 -24.90
N GLN A 250 -5.08 9.46 -24.94
CA GLN A 250 -3.94 10.21 -24.41
C GLN A 250 -3.07 10.76 -25.54
N ALA A 251 -2.50 11.94 -25.32
CA ALA A 251 -1.57 12.58 -26.25
C ALA A 251 -0.33 13.13 -25.53
N SER A 252 0.73 13.42 -26.29
CA SER A 252 1.95 14.08 -25.79
C SER A 252 2.58 13.36 -24.58
N PHE A 253 2.97 14.09 -23.53
CA PHE A 253 3.63 13.57 -22.34
C PHE A 253 2.84 12.48 -21.59
N ALA A 254 1.50 12.53 -21.64
CA ALA A 254 0.67 11.51 -21.00
C ALA A 254 0.83 10.16 -21.71
N LEU A 255 0.80 10.18 -23.05
CA LEU A 255 1.01 8.99 -23.88
C LEU A 255 2.44 8.45 -23.73
N GLU A 256 3.44 9.33 -23.71
CA GLU A 256 4.85 8.93 -23.51
C GLU A 256 5.04 8.23 -22.16
N ARG A 257 4.50 8.80 -21.07
CA ARG A 257 4.53 8.19 -19.74
C ARG A 257 3.85 6.83 -19.74
N ASN A 258 2.69 6.72 -20.37
CA ASN A 258 1.95 5.47 -20.48
C ASN A 258 2.81 4.38 -21.16
N LEU A 259 3.33 4.65 -22.36
CA LEU A 259 4.13 3.69 -23.11
C LEU A 259 5.40 3.27 -22.34
N ARG A 260 6.07 4.23 -21.69
CA ARG A 260 7.22 3.95 -20.83
C ARG A 260 6.86 3.01 -19.68
N THR A 261 5.78 3.29 -18.97
CA THR A 261 5.32 2.44 -17.87
C THR A 261 4.91 1.05 -18.36
N GLN A 262 4.29 0.92 -19.53
CA GLN A 262 3.99 -0.40 -20.10
C GLN A 262 5.27 -1.21 -20.34
N GLN A 263 6.34 -0.59 -20.86
CA GLN A 263 7.62 -1.25 -21.08
C GLN A 263 8.28 -1.69 -19.76
N GLU A 264 8.30 -0.81 -18.75
CA GLU A 264 8.83 -1.13 -17.41
C GLU A 264 8.08 -2.31 -16.77
N ILE A 265 6.76 -2.38 -16.98
CA ILE A 265 5.94 -3.48 -16.50
C ILE A 265 6.30 -4.78 -17.23
N GLU A 266 6.45 -4.74 -18.55
CA GLU A 266 6.81 -5.91 -19.36
C GLU A 266 8.14 -6.53 -18.89
N ASP A 267 9.13 -5.69 -18.61
CA ASP A 267 10.43 -6.14 -18.12
C ASP A 267 10.33 -6.76 -16.71
N LYS A 268 9.50 -6.17 -15.83
CA LYS A 268 9.21 -6.76 -14.50
C LYS A 268 8.47 -8.08 -14.59
N VAL A 269 7.50 -8.18 -15.50
CA VAL A 269 6.70 -9.40 -15.69
C VAL A 269 7.57 -10.56 -16.15
N LYS A 270 8.49 -10.31 -17.09
CA LYS A 270 9.51 -11.28 -17.52
C LYS A 270 10.41 -11.74 -16.36
N GLY A 271 10.69 -10.85 -15.40
CA GLY A 271 11.45 -11.17 -14.20
C GLY A 271 10.82 -12.21 -13.28
N PHE A 272 9.49 -12.42 -13.33
CA PHE A 272 8.82 -13.43 -12.49
C PHE A 272 9.02 -14.87 -12.96
N SER A 273 9.51 -15.09 -14.19
CA SER A 273 9.75 -16.44 -14.74
C SER A 273 8.51 -17.35 -14.77
N PHE A 274 7.29 -16.79 -14.83
CA PHE A 274 6.08 -17.58 -15.09
C PHE A 274 6.08 -18.10 -16.54
N LYS A 275 5.47 -19.26 -16.76
CA LYS A 275 5.27 -19.83 -18.10
C LYS A 275 4.32 -18.94 -18.91
N GLU A 276 4.50 -18.91 -20.23
CA GLU A 276 3.68 -18.10 -21.14
C GLU A 276 2.17 -18.39 -20.99
N ASP A 277 1.79 -19.66 -20.86
CA ASP A 277 0.40 -20.07 -20.65
C ASP A 277 -0.19 -19.52 -19.34
N ALA A 278 0.63 -19.42 -18.29
CA ALA A 278 0.23 -18.83 -17.02
C ALA A 278 0.07 -17.31 -17.14
N LEU A 279 0.97 -16.63 -17.85
CA LEU A 279 0.87 -15.19 -18.11
C LEU A 279 -0.37 -14.85 -18.95
N LEU A 280 -0.69 -15.68 -19.95
CA LEU A 280 -1.89 -15.56 -20.76
C LEU A 280 -3.16 -15.69 -19.91
N LEU A 281 -3.22 -16.72 -19.05
CA LEU A 281 -4.31 -16.93 -18.12
C LEU A 281 -4.49 -15.74 -17.17
N ILE A 282 -3.40 -15.22 -16.60
CA ILE A 282 -3.45 -14.06 -15.71
C ILE A 282 -4.00 -12.84 -16.47
N ALA A 283 -3.58 -12.64 -17.72
CA ALA A 283 -4.09 -11.55 -18.55
C ALA A 283 -5.57 -11.69 -18.89
N GLU A 284 -6.05 -12.91 -19.15
CA GLU A 284 -7.47 -13.19 -19.38
C GLU A 284 -8.31 -12.87 -18.13
N VAL A 285 -7.92 -13.41 -16.97
CA VAL A 285 -8.64 -13.19 -15.71
C VAL A 285 -8.63 -11.72 -15.31
N MET A 286 -7.47 -11.05 -15.38
CA MET A 286 -7.37 -9.62 -15.04
C MET A 286 -7.95 -8.70 -16.13
N GLY A 287 -8.35 -9.23 -17.28
CA GLY A 287 -8.97 -8.49 -18.38
C GLY A 287 -10.48 -8.70 -18.52
N GLU A 288 -11.08 -9.63 -17.77
CA GLU A 288 -12.47 -10.10 -17.94
C GLU A 288 -13.51 -8.97 -17.88
N ASP A 289 -13.30 -7.97 -17.03
CA ASP A 289 -14.17 -6.80 -16.87
C ASP A 289 -13.79 -5.60 -17.76
N ILE A 290 -12.65 -5.64 -18.47
CA ILE A 290 -12.20 -4.57 -19.37
C ILE A 290 -12.94 -4.67 -20.69
N ILE A 291 -14.14 -4.08 -20.72
CA ILE A 291 -14.97 -4.01 -21.93
C ILE A 291 -15.12 -2.54 -22.33
N PRO A 292 -14.81 -2.15 -23.58
CA PRO A 292 -14.86 -0.74 -24.03
C PRO A 292 -16.21 -0.04 -23.81
N GLU A 293 -17.33 -0.77 -23.85
CA GLU A 293 -18.66 -0.17 -23.59
C GLU A 293 -18.87 0.20 -22.12
N LYS A 294 -18.41 -0.62 -21.16
CA LYS A 294 -18.59 -0.37 -19.71
C LYS A 294 -17.83 0.87 -19.21
N LEU A 295 -16.79 1.27 -19.93
CA LEU A 295 -15.94 2.41 -19.57
C LEU A 295 -16.63 3.77 -19.80
N LYS A 296 -17.51 3.87 -20.79
CA LYS A 296 -18.22 5.13 -21.10
C LYS A 296 -19.20 5.52 -19.99
N ASP A 297 -19.77 4.53 -19.32
CA ASP A 297 -20.73 4.74 -18.23
C ASP A 297 -20.05 5.20 -16.95
N GLU A 298 -18.86 4.68 -16.63
CA GLU A 298 -18.13 5.02 -15.40
C GLU A 298 -17.42 6.39 -15.46
N VAL A 299 -17.01 6.83 -16.64
CA VAL A 299 -16.54 8.23 -16.85
C VAL A 299 -17.68 9.24 -16.68
N CYS A 300 -18.94 8.80 -16.79
CA CYS A 300 -20.14 9.63 -16.71
C CYS A 300 -20.94 9.47 -15.40
N THR A 301 -20.49 8.65 -14.44
CA THR A 301 -21.20 8.56 -13.15
C THR A 301 -21.01 9.85 -12.36
N GLU A 302 -22.06 10.67 -12.31
CA GLU A 302 -22.14 11.84 -11.42
C GLU A 302 -21.78 11.46 -9.98
N VAL A 303 -21.10 12.38 -9.28
CA VAL A 303 -20.75 12.27 -7.86
C VAL A 303 -22.03 12.26 -7.03
N LYS A 304 -22.59 11.07 -6.83
CA LYS A 304 -23.73 10.90 -5.94
C LYS A 304 -23.24 11.05 -4.51
N CYS A 305 -23.78 12.04 -3.79
CA CYS A 305 -23.65 12.10 -2.34
C CYS A 305 -24.35 10.87 -1.76
N VAL A 306 -23.58 9.93 -1.22
CA VAL A 306 -24.10 8.72 -0.58
C VAL A 306 -23.72 8.77 0.89
N GLY A 307 -24.63 8.39 1.79
CA GLY A 307 -24.35 8.41 3.23
C GLY A 307 -23.14 7.53 3.59
N PRO A 308 -22.46 7.79 4.73
CA PRO A 308 -21.24 7.07 5.12
C PRO A 308 -21.37 5.54 5.08
N ALA A 309 -22.50 4.99 5.53
CA ALA A 309 -22.75 3.55 5.52
C ALA A 309 -22.78 2.93 4.11
N ALA A 310 -23.32 3.65 3.13
CA ALA A 310 -23.35 3.19 1.75
C ALA A 310 -21.97 3.28 1.10
N LEU A 311 -21.16 4.28 1.47
CA LEU A 311 -19.77 4.37 1.02
C LEU A 311 -18.91 3.25 1.61
N SER A 312 -19.11 2.91 2.89
CA SER A 312 -18.44 1.75 3.50
C SER A 312 -18.76 0.45 2.77
N ALA A 313 -19.96 0.31 2.19
CA ALA A 313 -20.33 -0.86 1.39
C ALA A 313 -19.71 -0.88 -0.03
N LEU A 314 -19.27 0.27 -0.55
CA LEU A 314 -18.55 0.34 -1.84
C LEU A 314 -17.08 -0.06 -1.72
N VAL A 315 -16.56 -0.09 -0.50
CA VAL A 315 -15.18 -0.41 -0.20
C VAL A 315 -15.10 -1.82 0.38
N ILE A 316 -14.07 -2.57 0.01
CA ILE A 316 -13.80 -3.89 0.60
C ILE A 316 -13.64 -3.79 2.13
N ALA A 317 -14.27 -4.71 2.84
CA ALA A 317 -14.22 -4.78 4.29
C ALA A 317 -12.92 -5.44 4.79
N SER A 318 -12.30 -6.29 3.96
CA SER A 318 -11.06 -7.02 4.30
C SER A 318 -10.16 -7.26 3.10
N SER A 319 -8.88 -7.53 3.35
CA SER A 319 -7.92 -7.94 2.31
C SER A 319 -8.32 -9.27 1.66
N GLU A 320 -8.85 -10.21 2.45
CA GLU A 320 -9.30 -11.52 1.96
C GLU A 320 -10.44 -11.37 0.94
N GLU A 321 -11.42 -10.51 1.20
CA GLU A 321 -12.51 -10.21 0.27
C GLU A 321 -11.98 -9.67 -1.07
N PHE A 322 -11.00 -8.76 -1.03
CA PHE A 322 -10.37 -8.22 -2.23
C PHE A 322 -9.62 -9.29 -3.00
N GLU A 323 -8.78 -10.06 -2.30
CA GLU A 323 -7.95 -11.09 -2.92
C GLU A 323 -8.79 -12.21 -3.52
N ASP A 324 -9.89 -12.57 -2.87
CA ASP A 324 -10.82 -13.55 -3.40
C ASP A 324 -11.55 -13.06 -4.66
N LYS A 325 -11.90 -11.78 -4.70
CA LYS A 325 -12.53 -11.19 -5.88
C LYS A 325 -11.59 -11.20 -7.09
N TRP A 326 -10.33 -10.84 -6.89
CA TRP A 326 -9.41 -10.54 -8.00
C TRP A 326 -8.40 -11.65 -8.31
N PHE A 327 -8.00 -12.45 -7.32
CA PHE A 327 -6.91 -13.41 -7.47
C PHE A 327 -7.32 -14.87 -7.29
N ARG A 328 -8.53 -15.17 -6.77
CA ARG A 328 -8.99 -16.55 -6.54
C ARG A 328 -8.91 -17.41 -7.81
N LYS A 329 -9.46 -16.93 -8.93
CA LYS A 329 -9.42 -17.67 -10.21
C LYS A 329 -7.98 -18.00 -10.60
N ILE A 330 -7.04 -17.06 -10.49
CA ILE A 330 -5.63 -17.27 -10.84
C ILE A 330 -5.02 -18.33 -9.92
N ARG A 331 -5.21 -18.18 -8.60
CA ARG A 331 -4.70 -19.09 -7.58
C ARG A 331 -5.18 -20.54 -7.80
N ASP A 332 -6.47 -20.73 -8.04
CA ASP A 332 -7.07 -22.05 -8.21
C ASP A 332 -6.50 -22.79 -9.45
N HIS A 333 -6.25 -22.06 -10.54
CA HIS A 333 -5.68 -22.65 -11.75
C HIS A 333 -4.18 -22.94 -11.64
N LEU A 334 -3.40 -22.05 -11.00
CA LEU A 334 -1.97 -22.29 -10.80
C LEU A 334 -1.72 -23.50 -9.91
N HIS A 335 -2.54 -23.70 -8.87
CA HIS A 335 -2.49 -24.92 -8.07
C HIS A 335 -2.86 -26.18 -8.87
N ALA A 336 -3.80 -26.09 -9.81
CA ALA A 336 -4.12 -27.22 -10.69
C ALA A 336 -2.93 -27.61 -11.58
N PHE A 337 -2.19 -26.62 -12.10
CA PHE A 337 -0.96 -26.87 -12.88
C PHE A 337 0.10 -27.58 -12.04
N GLU A 338 0.40 -27.12 -10.83
CA GLU A 338 1.38 -27.76 -9.93
C GLU A 338 1.03 -29.22 -9.62
N ASN A 339 -0.25 -29.50 -9.35
CA ASN A 339 -0.72 -30.86 -9.07
C ASN A 339 -0.64 -31.78 -10.29
N GLN A 340 -0.87 -31.26 -11.50
CA GLN A 340 -0.76 -32.04 -12.73
C GLN A 340 0.69 -32.50 -12.99
N PHE A 341 1.69 -31.64 -12.73
CA PHE A 341 3.11 -32.00 -12.83
C PHE A 341 3.54 -33.06 -11.81
N HIS A 342 3.04 -32.97 -10.57
CA HIS A 342 3.34 -34.00 -9.56
C HIS A 342 2.72 -35.36 -9.90
N THR A 343 1.57 -35.36 -10.56
CA THR A 343 0.88 -36.60 -10.96
C THR A 343 1.56 -37.27 -12.16
N GLU A 344 2.04 -36.50 -13.15
CA GLU A 344 2.77 -37.05 -14.30
C GLU A 344 4.12 -37.66 -13.92
N ILE A 345 4.85 -37.08 -12.96
CA ILE A 345 6.12 -37.63 -12.46
C ILE A 345 5.91 -38.95 -11.71
N GLN A 346 4.79 -39.11 -11.00
CA GLN A 346 4.46 -40.36 -10.30
C GLN A 346 3.97 -41.48 -11.23
N ILE A 347 3.47 -41.16 -12.42
CA ILE A 347 3.03 -42.16 -13.41
C ILE A 347 4.20 -42.69 -14.27
N LEU A 348 5.31 -41.95 -14.32
CA LEU A 348 6.53 -42.27 -15.08
C LEU A 348 7.64 -42.95 -14.25
N ALA A 349 7.39 -43.24 -12.97
CA ALA A 349 8.28 -44.00 -12.08
C ALA A 349 7.69 -45.39 -11.79
#